data_AF-A0A9D3A0M5-F1
#
_entry.id   AF-A0A9D3A0M5-F1
#
_cell.length_a   1.000
_cell.length_b   1.000
_cell.length_c   1.000
_cell.angle_alpha   90.00
_cell.angle_beta   90.00
_cell.angle_gamma   90.00
#
_symmetry.space_group_name_H-M   'P 1'
#
loop_
_entity.id
_entity.type
_entity.pdbx_description
1 polymer ?
#
loop_
_entity_poly.entity_id
_entity_poly.type
_entity_poly.pdbx_seq_one_letter_code
_entity_poly.pdbx_strand_id
1 'polypeptide(L)' 'MNHLTRQFVDQYEREHPNFTSRYCPVADLYDSDLDIFHIEEVQDEYEEFKGAVNER' A
#
# COMPACT_ATOMS: atom_id res chain seq x y z
N MET A 1 3.60 8.77 6.31
CA MET A 1 3.55 7.93 5.11
C MET A 1 4.95 7.70 4.55
N ASN A 2 5.42 6.45 4.59
CA ASN A 2 6.76 6.05 4.15
C ASN A 2 6.92 6.12 2.62
N HIS A 3 8.17 6.28 2.16
CA HIS A 3 8.49 6.27 0.73
C HIS A 3 8.10 4.94 0.07
N LEU A 4 8.32 3.83 0.79
CA LEU A 4 7.96 2.47 0.35
C LEU A 4 6.45 2.32 0.16
N THR A 5 5.66 2.69 1.16
CA THR A 5 4.19 2.64 1.11
C THR A 5 3.64 3.44 -0.07
N ARG A 6 4.23 4.62 -0.33
CA ARG A 6 3.83 5.44 -1.47
C ARG A 6 4.16 4.77 -2.81
N GLN A 7 5.31 4.12 -2.94
CA GLN A 7 5.68 3.37 -4.15
C GLN A 7 4.72 2.19 -4.37
N PHE A 8 4.43 1.43 -3.32
CA PHE A 8 3.49 0.32 -3.39
C PHE A 8 2.11 0.79 -3.82
N VAL A 9 1.55 1.83 -3.20
CA VAL A 9 0.19 2.30 -3.56
C VAL A 9 0.15 2.88 -4.99
N ASP A 10 1.20 3.55 -5.46
CA ASP A 10 1.28 4.03 -6.84
C ASP A 10 1.34 2.86 -7.84
N GLN A 11 2.03 1.76 -7.49
CA GLN A 11 2.01 0.54 -8.27
C GLN A 11 0.62 -0.12 -8.23
N TYR A 12 0.04 -0.26 -7.05
CA TYR A 12 -1.26 -0.90 -6.82
C TYR A 12 -2.39 -0.20 -7.57
N GLU A 13 -2.41 1.14 -7.57
CA GLU A 13 -3.39 1.94 -8.34
C GLU A 13 -3.23 1.78 -9.85
N ARG A 14 -2.03 1.46 -10.35
CA ARG A 14 -1.83 1.14 -11.78
C ARG A 14 -2.40 -0.22 -12.16
N GLU A 15 -2.31 -1.19 -11.25
CA GLU A 15 -2.83 -2.55 -11.45
C GLU A 15 -4.36 -2.60 -11.20
N HIS A 16 -4.84 -1.81 -10.23
CA HIS A 16 -6.24 -1.69 -9.82
C HIS A 16 -6.73 -0.25 -10.00
N PRO A 17 -7.15 0.15 -11.20
CA PRO A 17 -7.54 1.52 -11.47
C PRO A 17 -8.73 1.96 -10.61
N ASN A 18 -8.60 3.16 -10.01
CA ASN A 18 -9.55 3.78 -9.08
C ASN A 18 -9.59 3.17 -7.69
N PHE A 19 -8.59 2.39 -7.30
CA PHE A 19 -8.45 1.84 -5.96
C PHE A 19 -8.46 2.95 -4.89
N THR A 20 -7.61 3.97 -5.04
CA THR A 20 -7.52 5.06 -4.06
C THR A 20 -8.75 5.97 -4.11
N SER A 21 -9.39 6.07 -5.27
CA SER A 21 -10.67 6.78 -5.41
C SER A 21 -11.84 6.03 -4.75
N ARG A 22 -11.78 4.70 -4.65
CA ARG A 22 -12.87 3.84 -4.16
C ARG A 22 -12.84 3.65 -2.66
N TYR A 23 -11.65 3.58 -2.06
CA TYR A 23 -11.50 3.32 -0.64
C TYR A 23 -11.26 4.59 0.17
N CYS A 24 -10.30 5.44 -0.20
CA CYS A 24 -10.02 6.79 0.34
C CYS A 24 -8.63 7.26 -0.18
N PRO A 25 -8.27 8.55 -0.04
CA PRO A 25 -6.93 9.02 -0.40
C PRO A 25 -5.84 8.16 0.25
N VAL A 26 -4.76 7.93 -0.49
CA VAL A 26 -3.61 7.06 -0.13
C VAL A 26 -3.17 7.22 1.34
N ALA A 27 -3.11 8.47 1.82
CA ALA A 27 -2.72 8.80 3.19
C ALA A 27 -3.63 8.25 4.29
N ASP A 28 -4.90 7.97 3.99
CA ASP A 28 -5.89 7.41 4.91
C ASP A 28 -5.96 5.87 4.85
N LEU A 29 -5.44 5.26 3.77
CA LEU A 29 -5.50 3.81 3.60
C LEU A 29 -4.50 3.06 4.50
N TYR A 30 -3.38 3.72 4.82
CA TYR A 30 -2.30 3.14 5.59
C TYR A 30 -2.14 3.87 6.92
N ASP A 31 -2.26 3.12 8.01
CA ASP A 31 -1.98 3.59 9.35
C ASP A 31 -0.47 3.58 9.59
N SER A 32 0.13 4.77 9.68
CA SER A 32 1.57 4.92 9.86
C SER A 32 2.05 4.60 11.28
N ASP A 33 1.16 4.61 12.27
CA ASP A 33 1.49 4.26 13.66
C ASP A 33 1.54 2.73 13.83
N LEU A 34 0.63 2.03 13.15
CA LEU A 34 0.52 0.58 13.18
C LEU A 34 1.33 -0.14 12.09
N ASP A 35 1.87 0.60 11.09
CA ASP A 35 2.57 0.06 9.91
C ASP A 35 1.70 -0.92 9.09
N ILE A 36 0.38 -0.71 9.04
CA ILE A 36 -0.57 -1.58 8.35
C ILE A 36 -1.56 -0.81 7.46
N PHE A 37 -2.05 -1.46 6.41
CA PHE A 37 -3.22 -1.03 5.65
C PHE A 37 -4.52 -1.46 6.34
N HIS A 38 -5.55 -0.62 6.22
CA HIS A 38 -6.90 -0.93 6.71
C HIS A 38 -7.62 -2.01 5.88
N ILE A 39 -7.04 -2.40 4.74
CA ILE A 39 -7.60 -3.37 3.80
C ILE A 39 -6.66 -4.58 3.81
N GLU A 40 -7.19 -5.74 4.21
CA GLU A 40 -6.42 -6.97 4.38
C GLU A 40 -5.73 -7.43 3.09
N GLU A 41 -6.43 -7.42 1.95
CA GLU A 41 -5.87 -7.76 0.63
C GLU A 41 -4.66 -6.89 0.26
N VAL A 42 -4.76 -5.60 0.57
CA VAL A 42 -3.72 -4.61 0.27
C VAL A 42 -2.56 -4.74 1.25
N GLN A 43 -2.84 -5.10 2.50
CA GLN A 43 -1.83 -5.38 3.52
C GLN A 43 -1.00 -6.61 3.15
N ASP A 44 -1.64 -7.71 2.75
CA ASP A 44 -0.96 -8.95 2.37
C ASP A 44 -0.03 -8.71 1.17
N GLU A 45 -0.52 -8.04 0.13
CA GLU A 45 0.32 -7.66 -1.03
C GLU A 45 1.43 -6.67 -0.66
N TYR A 46 1.19 -5.75 0.27
CA TYR A 46 2.22 -4.83 0.75
C TYR A 46 3.32 -5.57 1.52
N GLU A 47 2.98 -6.59 2.32
CA GLU A 47 3.95 -7.40 3.03
C GLU A 47 4.81 -8.24 2.07
N GLU A 48 4.19 -8.81 1.03
CA GLU A 48 4.92 -9.50 -0.04
C GLU A 48 5.86 -8.53 -0.79
N PHE A 49 5.36 -7.35 -1.16
CA PHE A 49 6.14 -6.31 -1.83
C PHE A 49 7.32 -5.83 -0.97
N LYS A 50 7.09 -5.58 0.32
CA LYS A 50 8.13 -5.16 1.28
C LYS A 50 9.21 -6.24 1.41
N GLY A 51 8.84 -7.52 1.44
CA GLY A 51 9.78 -8.65 1.39
C GLY A 51 10.64 -8.65 0.12
N ALA A 52 10.01 -8.50 -1.05
CA ALA A 52 10.70 -8.45 -2.33
C ALA A 52 11.66 -7.25 -2.48
N VAL A 53 11.34 -6.10 -1.89
CA VAL A 53 12.22 -4.92 -1.86
C VAL A 53 13.40 -5.12 -0.91
N ASN A 54 13.20 -5.83 0.20
CA ASN A 54 14.22 -6.05 1.22
C ASN A 54 15.26 -7.13 0.84
N GLU A 55 15.00 -7.93 -0.20
CA GLU A 55 15.94 -8.92 -0.78
C GLU A 55 16.86 -8.36 -1.88
N ARG A 56 16.78 -7.07 -2.22
CA ARG A 56 17.58 -6.44 -3.30
C ARG A 56 18.75 -5.59 -2.81
#